data_AF-K1SRF1-F1
#
_entry.id   AF-K1SRF1-F1
#
_cell.length_a   1.000
_cell.length_b   1.000
_cell.length_c   1.000
_cell.angle_alpha   90.00
_cell.angle_beta   90.00
_cell.angle_gamma   90.00
#
_symmetry.space_group_name_H-M   'P 1'
#
loop_
_entity.id
_entity.type
_entity.pdbx_description
1 polymer ?
#
loop_
_entity_poly.entity_id
_entity_poly.type
_entity_poly.pdbx_seq_one_letter_code
_entity_poly.pdbx_strand_id
1 'polypeptide(L)' 'MRRIFEHMGYAVKKLDRVYYAGLSKKNLKRGQWRFLTREEVQRLKSGQYE' A
#
# COMPACT_ATOMS: atom_id res chain seq x y z
N MET A 1 -5.67 -3.73 11.57
CA MET A 1 -4.38 -3.28 12.15
C MET A 1 -4.54 -2.58 13.48
N ARG A 2 -5.16 -1.39 13.60
CA ARG A 2 -5.30 -0.70 14.91
C ARG A 2 -5.87 -1.60 16.02
N ARG A 3 -6.97 -2.31 15.74
CA ARG A 3 -7.59 -3.27 16.66
C ARG A 3 -6.68 -4.40 17.17
N ILE A 4 -5.74 -4.87 16.35
CA ILE A 4 -4.81 -5.95 16.74
C ILE A 4 -3.80 -5.41 17.75
N PHE A 5 -3.26 -4.21 17.50
CA PHE A 5 -2.33 -3.54 18.41
C PHE A 5 -3.03 -3.10 19.70
N GLU A 6 -4.28 -2.64 19.64
CA GLU A 6 -5.09 -2.29 20.80
C GLU A 6 -5.33 -3.49 21.72
N HIS A 7 -5.63 -4.67 21.15
CA HIS A 7 -5.77 -5.91 21.92
C HIS A 7 -4.48 -6.30 22.67
N MET A 8 -3.32 -5.92 22.14
CA MET A 8 -2.01 -6.15 22.76
C MET A 8 -1.57 -4.99 23.69
N GLY A 9 -2.45 -4.01 23.96
CA GLY A 9 -2.16 -2.88 24.84
C GLY A 9 -1.33 -1.75 24.20
N TYR A 10 -1.17 -1.74 22.88
CA TYR A 10 -0.38 -0.72 22.17
C TYR A 10 -1.27 0.33 21.48
N ALA A 11 -0.94 1.61 21.68
CA ALA A 11 -1.56 2.72 20.97
C ALA A 11 -0.83 3.03 19.65
N VAL A 12 -1.54 2.92 18.51
CA VAL A 12 -0.99 3.22 17.18
C VAL A 12 -0.98 4.73 16.93
N LYS A 13 0.19 5.38 17.09
CA LYS A 13 0.37 6.82 16.84
C LYS A 13 0.19 7.22 15.37
N LYS A 14 0.66 6.39 14.44
CA LYS A 14 0.55 6.63 12.99
C LYS A 14 0.49 5.30 12.24
N LEU A 15 -0.33 5.25 11.19
CA LEU A 15 -0.44 4.10 10.30
C LEU A 15 -0.30 4.59 8.85
N ASP A 16 0.59 3.95 8.10
CA ASP A 16 0.94 4.36 6.74
C ASP A 16 1.15 3.12 5.86
N ARG A 17 0.35 2.98 4.81
CA ARG A 17 0.46 1.86 3.88
C ARG A 17 1.43 2.24 2.77
N VAL A 18 2.58 1.57 2.72
CA VAL A 18 3.68 1.90 1.81
C VAL A 18 3.72 1.04 0.54
N TYR A 19 3.05 -0.12 0.56
CA TYR A 19 3.06 -1.12 -0.50
C TYR A 19 1.72 -1.84 -0.60
N TYR A 20 1.35 -2.27 -1.80
CA TYR A 20 0.20 -3.12 -2.07
C TYR A 20 0.35 -3.81 -3.44
N ALA A 21 0.36 -5.15 -3.49
CA ALA A 21 0.28 -5.93 -4.72
C ALA A 21 1.28 -5.48 -5.82
N GLY A 22 2.57 -5.41 -5.50
CA GLY A 22 3.61 -4.95 -6.45
C GLY A 22 3.76 -3.42 -6.55
N LEU A 23 2.78 -2.65 -6.08
CA LEU A 23 2.79 -1.20 -6.14
C LEU A 23 3.34 -0.59 -4.85
N SER A 24 4.17 0.43 -4.99
CA SER A 24 4.63 1.25 -3.87
C SER A 24 4.21 2.71 -4.05
N LYS A 25 4.10 3.44 -2.94
CA LYS A 25 3.87 4.89 -2.98
C LYS A 25 5.12 5.72 -3.34
N LYS A 26 6.21 5.07 -3.76
CA LYS A 26 7.46 5.74 -4.12
C LYS A 26 7.15 6.76 -5.22
N ASN A 27 7.70 7.97 -5.08
CA ASN A 27 7.51 9.09 -6.00
C ASN A 27 6.07 9.64 -6.12
N LEU A 28 5.16 9.32 -5.19
CA LEU A 28 3.82 9.92 -5.11
C LEU A 28 3.71 10.76 -3.83
N LYS A 29 3.46 12.08 -3.98
CA LYS A 29 3.26 12.95 -2.81
C LYS A 29 1.89 12.67 -2.17
N ARG A 30 1.74 13.07 -0.89
CA ARG A 30 0.45 12.98 -0.20
C ARG A 30 -0.62 13.73 -0.98
N GLY A 31 -1.78 13.11 -1.16
CA GLY A 31 -2.93 13.68 -1.87
C GLY A 31 -2.85 13.58 -3.39
N GLN A 32 -1.75 13.09 -3.97
CA GLN A 32 -1.63 12.89 -5.41
C GLN A 32 -2.06 11.49 -5.82
N TRP A 33 -2.42 11.35 -7.10
CA TRP A 33 -2.65 10.09 -7.78
C TRP A 33 -1.98 10.12 -9.15
N ARG A 34 -1.77 8.93 -9.74
CA ARG A 34 -1.30 8.77 -11.12
C ARG A 34 -1.98 7.57 -11.74
N PHE A 35 -2.01 7.52 -13.07
CA PHE A 35 -2.35 6.29 -13.77
C PHE A 35 -1.25 5.25 -13.58
N LEU A 36 -1.67 3.98 -13.58
CA LEU A 36 -0.75 2.84 -13.60
C LEU A 36 -0.17 2.67 -15.00
N THR A 37 1.07 2.21 -15.08
CA THR A 37 1.65 1.82 -16.36
C THR A 37 0.98 0.54 -16.87
N ARG A 38 1.15 0.24 -18.16
CA ARG A 38 0.58 -0.98 -18.75
C ARG A 38 1.09 -2.23 -18.04
N GLU A 39 2.37 -2.26 -17.69
CA GLU A 39 3.04 -3.36 -16.99
C GLU A 39 2.49 -3.54 -15.57
N GLU A 40 2.25 -2.44 -14.85
CA GLU A 40 1.60 -2.47 -13.54
C GLU A 40 0.18 -3.05 -13.61
N VAL A 41 -0.61 -2.63 -14.61
CA VAL A 41 -1.96 -3.16 -14.81
C VAL A 41 -1.93 -4.66 -15.14
N GLN A 42 -1.01 -5.10 -16.00
CA GLN A 42 -0.89 -6.52 -16.35
C GLN A 42 -0.51 -7.38 -15.14
N ARG A 43 0.49 -6.96 -14.37
CA ARG A 43 0.89 -7.62 -13.12
C ARG A 43 -0.25 -7.76 -12.13
N LEU A 44 -1.05 -6.70 -11.96
CA LEU A 44 -2.23 -6.75 -11.11
C LEU A 44 -3.27 -7.78 -11.58
N LYS A 45 -3.49 -7.88 -12.90
CA LYS A 45 -4.43 -8.83 -13.49
C LYS A 45 -3.94 -10.28 -13.45
N SER A 46 -2.64 -10.51 -13.62
CA SER A 46 -2.05 -11.85 -13.60
C SER A 46 -1.76 -12.38 -12.19
N GLY A 47 -1.85 -11.53 -11.16
CA GLY A 47 -1.51 -11.89 -9.78
C GLY A 47 0.00 -11.98 -9.52
N GLN A 48 0.83 -11.51 -10.44
CA GLN A 48 2.29 -11.52 -10.32
C GLN A 48 2.75 -10.21 -9.71
N TYR A 49 3.03 -10.22 -8.41
CA TYR A 49 3.37 -9.03 -7.63
C TYR A 49 4.87 -8.85 -7.35
N GLU A 50 5.68 -9.83 -7.78
CA GLU A 50 7.14 -9.85 -7.66
C GLU A 50 7.81 -9.78 -9.04
#